data_AF-A0A6J7NJC6-F1
#
_entry.id   AF-A0A6J7NJC6-F1
#
_cell.length_a   1.000
_cell.length_b   1.000
_cell.length_c   1.000
_cell.angle_alpha   90.00
_cell.angle_beta   90.00
_cell.angle_gamma   90.00
#
_symmetry.space_group_name_H-M   'P 1'
#
loop_
_entity.id
_entity.type
_entity.pdbx_description
1 polymer ?
#
loop_
_entity_poly.entity_id
_entity_poly.type
_entity_poly.pdbx_seq_one_letter_code
_entity_poly.pdbx_strand_id
1 'polypeptide(L)' 'MDSAFARLTKMQQVVDNSLNEDGTVKKSAPIRVESKRTRAAIAAPKKTSKAPAKKKPAKRK' A
#
# COMPACT_ATOMS: atom_id res chain seq x y z
N MET A 1 25.02 11.60 27.11
CA MET A 1 24.09 12.74 26.94
C MET A 1 24.29 13.44 25.61
N ASP A 2 25.53 13.56 25.13
CA ASP A 2 25.87 14.28 23.90
C ASP A 2 25.25 13.69 22.63
N SER A 3 25.04 12.37 22.59
CA SER A 3 24.36 11.69 21.49
C SER A 3 22.88 12.05 21.35
N ALA A 4 22.20 12.40 22.45
CA ALA A 4 20.80 12.80 22.44
C ALA A 4 20.65 14.23 21.89
N PHE A 5 21.53 15.14 22.27
CA PHE A 5 21.56 16.50 21.73
C PHE A 5 21.92 16.51 20.25
N ALA A 6 22.92 15.72 19.83
CA ALA A 6 23.26 15.58 18.42
C ALA A 6 22.07 15.06 17.58
N ARG A 7 21.31 14.10 18.11
CA ARG A 7 20.09 13.60 17.46
C ARG A 7 18.99 14.66 17.39
N LEU A 8 18.84 15.46 18.45
CA LEU A 8 17.86 16.55 18.49
C LEU A 8 18.18 17.64 17.46
N THR A 9 19.45 18.08 17.38
CA THR A 9 19.90 19.06 16.39
C THR A 9 19.65 18.56 14.96
N LYS A 10 19.92 17.28 14.70
CA LYS A 10 19.63 16.66 13.41
C LYS A 10 18.12 16.63 13.09
N MET A 11 17.28 16.35 14.08
CA MET A 11 15.82 16.35 13.90
C MET A 11 15.28 17.76 13.65
N GLN A 12 15.82 18.77 14.34
CA GLN A 12 15.46 20.17 14.16
C GLN A 12 15.68 20.61 12.70
N GLN A 13 16.86 20.32 12.15
CA GLN A 13 17.19 20.63 10.75
C GLN A 13 16.22 19.98 9.76
N VAL A 14 15.80 18.74 10.03
CA VAL A 14 14.85 18.02 9.16
C VAL A 14 13.47 18.68 9.20
N VAL A 15 13.01 19.10 10.39
CA VAL A 15 11.73 19.81 10.56
C VAL A 15 11.75 21.15 9.85
N ASP A 16 12.77 21.97 10.09
CA ASP A 16 12.89 23.31 9.49
C ASP A 16 12.89 23.24 7.95
N ASN A 17 13.62 22.28 7.40
CA ASN A 17 13.68 22.07 5.96
C ASN A 17 12.34 21.61 5.37
N SER A 18 11.50 20.94 6.15
CA SER A 18 10.18 20.46 5.73
C SER A 18 9.07 21.50 5.78
N LEU A 19 9.29 22.64 6.42
CA LEU A 19 8.29 23.70 6.60
C LEU A 19 8.52 24.87 5.62
N ASN A 20 7.43 25.53 5.26
CA ASN A 20 7.40 26.79 4.53
C ASN A 20 7.42 27.98 5.52
N GLU A 21 7.62 29.20 5.01
CA GLU A 21 7.66 30.44 5.83
C GLU A 21 6.31 30.75 6.52
N ASP A 22 5.21 30.25 5.97
CA ASP A 22 3.85 30.37 6.52
C ASP A 22 3.51 29.29 7.56
N GLY A 23 4.49 28.44 7.93
CA GLY A 23 4.32 27.36 8.89
C GLY A 23 3.63 26.10 8.34
N THR A 24 3.35 26.04 7.04
CA THR A 24 2.77 24.84 6.41
C THR A 24 3.85 23.84 5.98
N VAL A 25 3.49 22.56 5.85
CA VAL A 25 4.43 21.50 5.42
C VAL A 25 4.60 21.52 3.89
N LYS A 26 5.85 21.45 3.44
CA LYS A 26 6.23 21.23 2.03
C LYS A 26 5.74 19.88 1.56
N LYS A 27 4.63 19.86 0.82
CA LYS A 27 4.13 18.66 0.14
C LYS A 27 4.88 18.52 -1.18
N SER A 28 5.71 17.47 -1.31
CA SER A 28 6.51 17.20 -2.51
C SER A 28 5.67 17.03 -3.79
N ALA A 29 4.37 16.75 -3.66
CA ALA A 29 3.40 16.74 -4.74
C ALA A 29 1.99 16.97 -4.16
N PRO A 30 1.02 17.45 -4.97
CA PRO A 30 -0.38 17.40 -4.59
C PRO A 30 -0.78 15.97 -4.21
N ILE A 31 -1.49 15.82 -3.09
CA ILE A 31 -1.99 14.52 -2.63
C ILE A 31 -2.93 13.97 -3.71
N ARG A 32 -2.55 12.87 -4.36
CA ARG A 32 -3.44 12.18 -5.28
C ARG A 32 -4.59 11.57 -4.48
N VAL A 33 -5.80 12.08 -4.71
CA VAL A 33 -7.03 11.55 -4.10
C VAL A 33 -7.59 10.50 -5.05
N GLU A 34 -7.16 9.25 -4.88
CA GLU A 34 -7.74 8.14 -5.63
C GLU A 34 -9.11 7.78 -5.04
N SER A 35 -10.17 7.93 -5.85
CA SER A 35 -11.52 7.52 -5.48
C SER A 35 -11.60 5.99 -5.36
N LYS A 36 -11.69 5.47 -4.14
CA LYS A 36 -11.93 4.04 -3.88
C LYS A 36 -13.42 3.63 -4.01
N ARG A 37 -14.29 4.57 -4.39
CA ARG A 37 -15.75 4.35 -4.45
C ARG A 37 -16.16 3.24 -5.44
N THR A 38 -15.36 3.03 -6.49
CA THR A 38 -15.64 2.05 -7.55
C THR A 38 -14.69 0.85 -7.51
N ARG A 39 -13.98 0.62 -6.40
CA ARG A 39 -13.02 -0.48 -6.32
C ARG A 39 -13.75 -1.81 -6.45
N ALA A 40 -13.31 -2.65 -7.38
CA ALA A 40 -13.89 -3.97 -7.60
C ALA A 40 -13.85 -4.80 -6.30
N ALA A 41 -14.89 -5.61 -6.09
CA ALA A 41 -14.98 -6.49 -4.94
C ALA A 41 -13.80 -7.47 -4.92
N ILE A 42 -13.22 -7.69 -3.73
CA ILE A 42 -12.18 -8.70 -3.55
C ILE A 42 -12.83 -10.06 -3.76
N ALA A 43 -12.33 -10.82 -4.73
CA ALA A 43 -12.83 -12.15 -5.00
C ALA A 43 -12.65 -13.03 -3.75
N ALA A 44 -13.70 -13.75 -3.36
CA ALA A 44 -13.61 -14.71 -2.28
C ALA A 44 -12.56 -15.78 -2.64
N PRO A 45 -11.73 -16.22 -1.66
CA PRO A 45 -10.77 -17.28 -1.90
C PRO A 45 -11.51 -18.54 -2.36
N LYS A 46 -11.18 -19.03 -3.57
CA LYS A 46 -11.75 -20.27 -4.08
C LYS A 46 -11.27 -21.41 -3.19
N LYS A 47 -12.19 -21.99 -2.40
CA LYS A 47 -11.94 -23.31 -1.81
C LYS A 47 -11.62 -24.25 -2.97
N THR A 48 -10.47 -24.91 -2.90
CA THR A 48 -10.05 -25.90 -3.89
C THR A 48 -10.99 -27.10 -3.80
N SER A 49 -12.15 -27.04 -4.49
CA SER A 49 -12.94 -28.23 -4.74
C SER A 49 -12.16 -29.07 -5.74
N LYS A 50 -11.68 -30.23 -5.27
CA LYS A 50 -11.01 -31.24 -6.07
C LYS A 50 -11.91 -31.56 -7.26
N ALA A 51 -11.44 -31.31 -8.48
CA ALA A 51 -12.22 -31.52 -9.69
C ALA A 51 -12.64 -33.00 -9.79
N PRO A 52 -13.90 -33.33 -10.13
CA PRO A 52 -14.30 -34.71 -10.35
C PRO A 52 -13.60 -35.25 -11.61
N ALA A 53 -13.07 -36.47 -11.51
CA ALA A 53 -12.36 -37.13 -12.61
C ALA A 53 -13.27 -37.28 -13.83
N LYS A 54 -12.82 -36.80 -15.00
CA LYS A 54 -13.52 -36.99 -16.28
C LYS A 54 -13.54 -38.48 -16.65
N LYS A 55 -14.73 -39.10 -16.70
CA LYS A 55 -14.91 -40.43 -17.28
C LYS A 55 -14.77 -40.34 -18.80
N LYS A 56 -13.84 -41.12 -19.39
CA LYS A 56 -13.69 -41.23 -20.85
C LYS A 56 -14.80 -42.12 -21.43
N PRO A 57 -15.36 -41.81 -22.61
CA PRO A 57 -16.32 -42.69 -23.26
C PRO A 57 -15.61 -43.96 -23.77
N ALA A 58 -16.20 -45.12 -23.51
CA ALA A 58 -15.74 -46.39 -24.11
C ALA A 58 -16.07 -46.38 -25.60
N LYS A 59 -15.06 -46.65 -26.46
CA LYS A 59 -15.26 -46.83 -27.90
C LYS A 59 -16.22 -48.00 -28.14
N ARG A 60 -17.36 -47.74 -28.80
CA ARG A 60 -18.22 -48.81 -29.34
C ARG A 60 -17.61 -49.33 -30.66
N LYS A 61 -17.59 -50.65 -30.80
CA LYS A 61 -17.28 -51.40 -32.03
C LYS A 61 -18.52 -51.49 -32.89
#